data_AF-A0A356TAC4-F1
#
_entry.id   AF-A0A356TAC4-F1
#
_cell.length_a   1.000
_cell.length_b   1.000
_cell.length_c   1.000
_cell.angle_alpha   90.00
_cell.angle_beta   90.00
_cell.angle_gamma   90.00
#
_symmetry.space_group_name_H-M   'P 1'
#
loop_
_entity.id
_entity.type
_entity.pdbx_description
1 polymer ?
#
loop_
_entity_poly.entity_id
_entity_poly.type
_entity_poly.pdbx_seq_one_letter_code
_entity_poly.pdbx_strand_id
1 'polypeptide(L)' 'MRESTDDERARRAAARSGWPVRRHALGDEPDDDLLASTTAAERLGMMWRLALDAWAMTGQPLPTYSRDEAPGRVIRPRDE' A
#
# COMPACT_ATOMS: atom_id res chain seq x y z
N MET A 1 -40.05 -0.31 -7.43
CA MET A 1 -39.77 -1.57 -6.71
C MET A 1 -38.41 -1.38 -6.06
N ARG A 2 -38.35 -1.15 -4.74
CA ARG A 2 -37.08 -0.93 -4.04
C ARG A 2 -36.50 -2.31 -3.79
N GLU A 3 -35.44 -2.66 -4.51
CA GLU A 3 -34.69 -3.89 -4.24
C GLU A 3 -34.28 -3.90 -2.76
N SER A 4 -34.46 -5.04 -2.09
CA SER A 4 -34.07 -5.16 -0.69
C SER A 4 -32.57 -4.93 -0.61
N THR A 5 -32.11 -4.14 0.36
CA THR A 5 -30.68 -3.89 0.59
C THR A 5 -29.87 -5.18 0.78
N ASP A 6 -30.55 -6.26 1.20
CA ASP A 6 -29.96 -7.59 1.33
C ASP A 6 -29.74 -8.29 -0.02
N ASP A 7 -30.64 -8.11 -0.99
CA ASP A 7 -30.48 -8.68 -2.33
C ASP A 7 -29.29 -8.03 -3.05
N GLU A 8 -29.14 -6.71 -2.91
CA GLU A 8 -27.98 -5.98 -3.44
C GLU A 8 -26.67 -6.37 -2.75
N ARG A 9 -26.70 -6.66 -1.44
CA ARG A 9 -25.53 -7.18 -0.70
C ARG A 9 -25.17 -8.58 -1.18
N ALA A 10 -26.14 -9.46 -1.38
CA ALA A 10 -25.92 -10.82 -1.87
C ALA A 10 -25.33 -10.84 -3.28
N ARG A 11 -25.83 -10.00 -4.20
CA ARG A 11 -25.27 -9.85 -5.55
C ARG A 11 -23.81 -9.38 -5.53
N ARG A 12 -23.50 -8.39 -4.70
CA ARG A 12 -22.11 -7.90 -4.54
C ARG A 12 -21.20 -8.96 -3.93
N ALA A 13 -21.70 -9.77 -3.00
CA ALA A 13 -20.94 -10.88 -2.43
C ALA A 13 -20.66 -11.96 -3.50
N ALA A 14 -21.67 -12.34 -4.28
CA ALA A 14 -21.53 -13.29 -5.37
C ALA A 14 -20.55 -12.80 -6.46
N ALA A 15 -20.59 -11.52 -6.82
CA ALA A 15 -19.67 -10.93 -7.79
C ALA A 15 -18.20 -10.91 -7.31
N ARG A 16 -17.95 -10.95 -6.00
CA ARG A 16 -16.61 -10.95 -5.40
C ARG A 16 -16.11 -12.33 -5.01
N SER A 17 -16.92 -13.38 -5.19
CA SER A 17 -16.55 -14.74 -4.76
C SER A 17 -15.30 -15.27 -5.46
N GLY A 18 -15.02 -14.81 -6.69
CA GLY A 18 -13.84 -15.19 -7.47
C GLY A 18 -12.64 -14.25 -7.34
N TRP A 19 -12.68 -13.25 -6.46
CA TRP A 19 -11.54 -12.35 -6.31
C TRP A 19 -10.35 -13.09 -5.69
N PRO A 20 -9.10 -12.82 -6.13
CA PRO A 20 -7.90 -13.43 -5.57
C PRO A 20 -7.50 -12.75 -4.24
N VAL A 21 -8.44 -12.67 -3.30
CA VAL A 21 -8.27 -12.00 -2.00
C VAL A 21 -8.54 -12.97 -0.87
N ARG A 22 -7.80 -12.85 0.22
CA ARG A 22 -8.07 -13.59 1.47
C ARG A 22 -8.85 -12.70 2.42
N ARG A 23 -9.87 -13.25 3.07
CA ARG A 23 -10.69 -12.55 4.07
C ARG A 23 -10.29 -13.02 5.46
N HIS A 24 -9.89 -12.07 6.30
CA HIS A 24 -9.57 -12.29 7.71
C HIS A 24 -10.61 -11.57 8.58
N ALA A 25 -10.88 -12.11 9.76
CA ALA A 25 -11.62 -11.36 10.77
C ALA A 25 -10.69 -10.29 11.37
N LEU A 26 -11.28 -9.21 11.87
CA LEU A 26 -10.50 -8.14 12.50
C LEU A 26 -9.82 -8.70 13.76
N GLY A 27 -8.48 -8.71 13.76
CA GLY A 27 -7.62 -9.30 14.80
C GLY A 27 -7.06 -10.70 14.47
N ASP A 28 -7.56 -11.35 13.41
CA ASP A 28 -7.08 -12.64 12.91
C ASP A 28 -6.30 -12.50 11.59
N GLU A 29 -5.93 -11.26 11.23
CA GLU A 29 -5.02 -11.05 10.12
C GLU A 29 -3.70 -11.79 10.39
N PRO A 30 -3.12 -12.48 9.40
CA PRO A 30 -1.76 -12.97 9.54
C PRO A 30 -0.87 -11.78 9.86
N ASP A 31 0.15 -12.03 10.68
CA ASP A 31 1.15 -11.01 10.98
C ASP A 31 1.83 -10.64 9.66
N ASP A 32 1.43 -9.51 9.08
CA ASP A 32 2.00 -8.92 7.87
C ASP A 32 3.33 -8.23 8.20
N ASP A 33 4.04 -8.72 9.22
CA ASP A 33 5.36 -8.23 9.58
C ASP A 33 6.39 -8.65 8.53
N LEU A 34 6.35 -7.94 7.41
CA LEU A 34 7.38 -7.95 6.39
C LEU A 34 8.71 -7.51 7.00
N LEU A 35 8.76 -6.80 8.14
CA LEU A 35 10.02 -6.47 8.80
C LEU A 35 10.74 -7.72 9.30
N ALA A 36 10.01 -8.76 9.72
CA ALA A 36 10.58 -10.02 10.18
C ALA A 36 11.17 -10.89 9.05
N SER A 37 10.68 -10.73 7.81
CA SER A 37 11.00 -11.61 6.68
C SER A 37 11.73 -10.93 5.52
N THR A 38 11.90 -9.61 5.57
CA THR A 38 12.59 -8.84 4.51
C THR A 38 13.62 -7.89 5.11
N THR A 39 14.62 -7.56 4.30
CA THR A 39 15.57 -6.48 4.56
C THR A 39 14.99 -5.14 4.13
N ALA A 40 15.58 -4.03 4.61
CA ALA A 40 15.21 -2.69 4.17
C ALA A 40 15.38 -2.51 2.65
N ALA A 41 16.43 -3.11 2.05
CA ALA A 41 16.69 -3.03 0.62
C ALA A 41 15.60 -3.75 -0.20
N GLU A 42 15.17 -4.94 0.24
CA GLU A 42 14.09 -5.67 -0.43
C GLU A 42 12.77 -4.91 -0.40
N ARG A 43 12.40 -4.31 0.75
CA ARG A 43 11.21 -3.47 0.85
C ARG A 43 11.26 -2.26 -0.08
N LEU A 44 12.41 -1.58 -0.14
CA LEU A 44 12.60 -0.48 -1.08
C LEU A 44 12.46 -0.96 -2.53
N GLY A 45 13.04 -2.11 -2.87
CA GLY A 45 12.92 -2.70 -4.21
C GLY A 45 11.49 -3.03 -4.60
N MET A 46 10.70 -3.61 -3.69
CA MET A 46 9.28 -3.91 -3.90
C MET A 46 8.45 -2.66 -4.19
N MET A 47 8.69 -1.57 -3.43
CA MET A 47 7.92 -0.34 -3.54
C MET A 47 8.40 0.60 -4.66
N TRP A 48 9.65 0.47 -5.10
CA TRP A 48 10.28 1.47 -5.98
C TRP A 48 9.53 1.71 -7.28
N ARG A 49 9.17 0.63 -8.01
CA ARG A 49 8.45 0.75 -9.28
C ARG A 49 7.07 1.37 -9.08
N LEU A 50 6.35 0.94 -8.04
CA LEU A 50 5.03 1.46 -7.70
C LEU A 50 5.06 2.96 -7.40
N ALA A 51 6.08 3.42 -6.67
CA ALA A 51 6.25 4.84 -6.36
C ALA A 51 6.53 5.68 -7.63
N LEU A 52 7.37 5.16 -8.54
CA LEU A 52 7.65 5.83 -9.81
C LEU A 52 6.41 5.92 -10.70
N ASP A 53 5.65 4.83 -10.82
CA ASP A 53 4.43 4.79 -11.62
C ASP A 53 3.37 5.73 -11.04
N ALA A 54 3.22 5.73 -9.71
CA ALA A 54 2.33 6.67 -9.00
C ALA A 54 2.73 8.13 -9.24
N TRP A 55 4.02 8.45 -9.21
CA TRP A 55 4.50 9.79 -9.51
C TRP A 55 4.23 10.19 -10.96
N ALA A 56 4.49 9.29 -11.91
CA ALA A 56 4.27 9.54 -13.33
C ALA A 56 2.80 9.89 -13.64
N MET A 57 1.83 9.31 -12.90
CA MET A 57 0.41 9.63 -13.05
C MET A 57 0.07 11.09 -12.70
N THR A 58 0.92 11.80 -11.95
CA THR A 58 0.72 13.23 -11.66
C THR A 58 1.04 14.14 -12.85
N GLY A 59 1.73 13.62 -13.87
CA GLY A 59 2.22 14.38 -15.02
C GLY A 59 3.37 15.34 -14.71
N GLN A 60 3.90 15.33 -13.49
CA GLN A 60 5.05 16.15 -13.10
C GLN A 60 6.37 15.44 -13.41
N PRO A 61 7.44 16.16 -13.77
CA PRO A 61 8.76 15.57 -13.90
C PRO A 61 9.26 15.02 -12.54
N LEU A 62 10.19 14.07 -12.58
CA LEU A 62 10.85 13.65 -11.34
C LEU A 62 11.64 14.82 -10.75
N PRO A 63 11.60 15.03 -9.42
CA PRO A 63 12.31 16.14 -8.82
C PRO A 63 13.83 16.00 -8.99
N THR A 64 14.49 17.12 -9.29
CA THR A 64 15.94 17.21 -9.50
C THR A 64 16.66 17.97 -8.39
N TYR A 65 15.94 18.33 -7.31
CA TYR A 65 16.52 19.04 -6.17
C TYR A 65 17.53 18.15 -5.42
N SER A 66 18.45 18.78 -4.70
CA SER A 66 19.38 18.06 -3.83
C SER A 66 18.66 17.53 -2.59
N ARG A 67 19.28 16.56 -1.88
CA ARG A 67 18.62 15.92 -0.74
C ARG A 67 18.33 16.87 0.41
N ASP A 68 19.12 17.93 0.58
CA ASP A 68 18.97 18.99 1.56
C ASP A 68 17.82 19.96 1.26
N GLU A 69 17.43 20.08 -0.01
CA GLU A 69 16.27 20.88 -0.46
C GLU A 69 14.96 20.07 -0.46
N ALA A 70 15.04 18.76 -0.30
CA ALA A 70 13.88 17.89 -0.34
C ALA A 70 12.87 18.22 0.79
N PRO A 71 11.55 18.10 0.54
CA PRO A 71 10.52 18.30 1.55
C PRO A 71 10.54 17.16 2.59
N GLY A 72 11.43 17.26 3.57
CA GLY A 72 11.62 16.30 4.65
C GLY A 72 13.08 16.15 5.06
N ARG A 73 13.35 16.13 6.36
CA ARG A 73 14.71 16.02 6.92
C ARG A 73 14.92 14.67 7.59
N VAL A 74 16.06 14.04 7.32
CA VAL A 74 16.49 12.85 8.07
C VAL A 74 17.09 13.31 9.40
N ILE A 75 16.50 12.89 10.51
CA ILE A 75 17.07 13.05 11.84
C ILE A 75 17.66 11.71 12.24
N ARG A 76 18.98 11.66 12.43
CA ARG A 76 19.65 10.48 12.98
C ARG A 76 19.83 10.71 14.48
N PRO A 77 19.39 9.78 15.35
CA PRO A 77 19.79 9.82 16.74
C PRO A 77 21.32 9.77 16.83
N ARG A 78 21.90 10.43 17.83
CA ARG A 78 23.33 10.27 18.11
C ARG A 78 23.54 8.85 18.62
N ASP A 79 24.61 8.21 18.16
CA ASP A 79 25.12 7.01 18.80
C ASP A 79 25.54 7.42 20.22
N GLU A 80 24.96 6.78 21.25
CA GLU A 80 25.40 6.91 22.65
C GLU A 80 26.70 6.16 22.91
#